data_AF-A0A5J4SRN1-F1
#
_entry.id   AF-A0A5J4SRN1-F1
#
_cell.length_a   1.000
_cell.length_b   1.000
_cell.length_c   1.000
_cell.angle_alpha   90.00
_cell.angle_beta   90.00
_cell.angle_gamma   90.00
#
_symmetry.space_group_name_H-M   'P 1'
#
loop_
_entity.id
_entity.type
_entity.pdbx_description
1 polymer ?
#
loop_
_entity_poly.entity_id
_entity_poly.type
_entity_poly.pdbx_seq_one_letter_code
_entity_poly.pdbx_strand_id
1 'polypeptide(L)'
;MLNIEKSSNSDSIAISENGTPIGVFSPQNINFRLIKDEQGDRLLIERATGMSIAIFLLEKVAVNGTQMNLTNFISLLNGLNTGGGGGGGDIVPVVPKIVNGVYQTAEQAANFTIEDHTGSYAFIWQTGNTAYINLQLTPNAETTGELPAFYLRKQVAPLRPANNDISDLYFPAGIKPQDTPEEAADYSAYVKIHTLPDYSAVPEDQAALVTVGWNANTQGVTPSKLFASFNYILSNAIPPPPPPKEPSTVYFDNSLSDPANITGDVNRETIASILSKVGRCLCKKLEDGKVAICRLKSDDGTKYWDGSAAVLTTNGMDVMVYLPEFWYKKSTFGNYTIVSFSEAPLYGYIHVSASLVGAYKGSTVSSKLVSKSGSSPGAISYNTMKTYSNARGLGYQGIDYYQHCVIAMLFYAKYGTRNSKSILGRGTATYSPITTVVGTTNSLGNTDTAAGSTGNSGYVNFLGIEGVFGGRYETIDNAVTGDSPAYLLNIAGVDDIPDRSLQFVTGYSTGMLFENEDNTFFDVLSKAGGGTVNTYYTDYTAKSSGKDYAIARGYYGTSDYCGVSSVVGGLSLSSADTYNCARLAFRGIIEEVTDIDAFKSIPVLF
;
A
#
# COMPACT_ATOMS: atom_id res chain seq x y z
N MET A 1 -8.34 -19.38 10.23
CA MET A 1 -8.73 -20.65 10.87
C MET A 1 -9.71 -21.37 9.96
N LEU A 2 -9.37 -22.59 9.56
CA LEU A 2 -10.24 -23.47 8.78
C LEU A 2 -11.01 -24.38 9.73
N ASN A 3 -12.34 -24.35 9.66
CA ASN A 3 -13.23 -25.20 10.46
C ASN A 3 -13.92 -26.22 9.55
N ILE A 4 -13.87 -27.50 9.95
CA ILE A 4 -14.52 -28.62 9.27
C ILE A 4 -15.41 -29.32 10.29
N GLU A 5 -16.72 -29.25 10.09
CA GLU A 5 -17.71 -29.74 11.05
C GLU A 5 -18.69 -30.70 10.37
N LYS A 6 -19.22 -31.66 11.14
CA LYS A 6 -20.34 -32.46 10.67
C LYS A 6 -21.57 -31.57 10.65
N SER A 7 -22.21 -31.44 9.48
CA SER A 7 -23.46 -30.70 9.34
C SER A 7 -24.56 -31.35 10.18
N SER A 8 -25.55 -30.58 10.61
CA SER A 8 -26.71 -31.04 11.39
C SER A 8 -27.53 -32.13 10.68
N ASN A 9 -27.34 -32.30 9.37
CA ASN A 9 -27.94 -33.36 8.56
C ASN A 9 -26.96 -34.54 8.43
N SER A 10 -27.45 -35.76 8.69
CA SER A 10 -26.68 -36.94 9.17
C SER A 10 -25.46 -37.37 8.36
N ASP A 11 -25.27 -36.93 7.12
CA ASP A 11 -24.24 -37.45 6.20
C ASP A 11 -23.54 -36.35 5.37
N SER A 12 -23.33 -35.16 5.94
CA SER A 12 -22.62 -34.07 5.23
C SER A 12 -21.60 -33.32 6.11
N ILE A 13 -20.58 -32.75 5.46
CA ILE A 13 -19.48 -32.00 6.06
C ILE A 13 -19.62 -30.54 5.65
N ALA A 14 -19.64 -29.63 6.63
CA ALA A 14 -19.60 -28.20 6.44
C ALA A 14 -18.17 -27.68 6.59
N ILE A 15 -17.74 -26.82 5.66
CA ILE A 15 -16.40 -26.22 5.65
C ILE A 15 -16.55 -24.71 5.74
N SER A 16 -15.80 -24.06 6.63
CA SER A 16 -15.76 -22.60 6.75
C SER A 16 -14.35 -22.07 7.04
N GLU A 17 -14.08 -20.84 6.62
CA GLU A 17 -12.84 -20.14 6.90
C GLU A 17 -13.13 -18.85 7.67
N ASN A 18 -12.55 -18.72 8.87
CA ASN A 18 -12.79 -17.60 9.78
C ASN A 18 -14.29 -17.35 10.03
N GLY A 19 -15.09 -18.43 10.07
CA GLY A 19 -16.54 -18.38 10.22
C GLY A 19 -17.33 -18.12 8.93
N THR A 20 -16.67 -17.88 7.79
CA THR A 20 -17.32 -17.72 6.49
C THR A 20 -17.57 -19.08 5.84
N PRO A 21 -18.82 -19.46 5.52
CA PRO A 21 -19.13 -20.76 4.91
C PRO A 21 -18.53 -20.89 3.51
N ILE A 22 -17.78 -21.95 3.26
CA ILE A 22 -17.26 -22.33 1.94
C ILE A 22 -18.25 -23.27 1.24
N GLY A 23 -18.88 -24.18 1.98
CA GLY A 23 -19.91 -25.07 1.45
C GLY A 23 -20.21 -26.27 2.34
N VAL A 24 -21.25 -27.02 1.96
CA VAL A 24 -21.67 -28.27 2.60
C VAL A 24 -21.63 -29.38 1.57
N PHE A 25 -20.95 -30.48 1.89
CA PHE A 25 -20.64 -31.53 0.92
C PHE A 25 -20.91 -32.92 1.49
N SER A 26 -21.29 -33.86 0.61
CA SER A 26 -21.35 -35.28 0.97
C SER A 26 -19.93 -35.85 1.06
N PRO A 27 -19.59 -36.66 2.08
CA PRO A 27 -18.27 -37.25 2.27
C PRO A 27 -17.76 -37.98 1.02
N GLN A 28 -18.66 -38.67 0.30
CA GLN A 28 -18.37 -39.46 -0.90
C GLN A 28 -17.87 -38.62 -2.10
N ASN A 29 -17.99 -37.29 -2.04
CA ASN A 29 -17.73 -36.40 -3.17
C ASN A 29 -16.50 -35.51 -3.00
N ILE A 30 -15.74 -35.64 -1.91
CA ILE A 30 -14.56 -34.83 -1.63
C ILE A 30 -13.35 -35.70 -1.27
N ASN A 31 -12.18 -35.32 -1.79
CA ASN A 31 -10.89 -35.83 -1.36
C ASN A 31 -10.07 -34.72 -0.70
N PHE A 32 -9.26 -35.12 0.29
CA PHE A 32 -8.29 -34.25 0.94
C PHE A 32 -6.87 -34.73 0.58
N ARG A 33 -6.04 -33.83 0.04
CA ARG A 33 -4.65 -34.13 -0.31
C ARG A 33 -3.69 -33.16 0.35
N LEU A 34 -2.54 -33.68 0.76
CA LEU A 34 -1.42 -32.85 1.15
C LEU A 34 -0.56 -32.54 -0.07
N ILE A 35 -0.25 -31.27 -0.29
CA ILE A 35 0.73 -30.79 -1.25
C ILE A 35 1.90 -30.22 -0.46
N LYS A 36 3.12 -30.58 -0.87
CA LYS A 36 4.34 -29.98 -0.35
C LYS A 36 5.00 -29.17 -1.44
N ASP A 37 5.22 -27.89 -1.19
CA ASP A 37 5.97 -27.02 -2.09
C ASP A 37 6.94 -26.13 -1.32
N GLU A 38 7.66 -25.27 -2.06
CA GLU A 38 8.67 -24.36 -1.51
C GLU A 38 8.10 -23.33 -0.51
N GLN A 39 6.78 -23.20 -0.43
CA GLN A 39 6.09 -22.30 0.51
C GLN A 39 5.50 -23.03 1.72
N GLY A 40 5.61 -24.36 1.82
CA GLY A 40 5.23 -25.15 2.99
C GLY A 40 4.24 -26.31 2.72
N ASP A 41 3.77 -26.95 3.79
CA ASP A 41 2.77 -28.02 3.73
C ASP A 41 1.37 -27.41 3.51
N ARG A 42 0.66 -27.81 2.45
CA ARG A 42 -0.65 -27.25 2.06
C ARG A 42 -1.74 -28.32 1.96
N LEU A 43 -2.95 -28.03 2.46
CA LEU A 43 -4.14 -28.87 2.29
C LEU A 43 -4.89 -28.47 1.02
N LEU A 44 -4.99 -29.40 0.06
CA LEU A 44 -5.87 -29.30 -1.08
C LEU A 44 -7.18 -30.05 -0.78
N ILE A 45 -8.30 -29.37 -1.00
CA ILE A 45 -9.64 -29.94 -0.98
C ILE A 45 -10.13 -30.01 -2.42
N GLU A 46 -10.46 -31.20 -2.91
CA GLU A 46 -10.88 -31.42 -4.30
C GLU A 46 -12.17 -32.25 -4.36
N ARG A 47 -12.96 -32.07 -5.43
CA ARG A 47 -14.07 -32.99 -5.73
C ARG A 47 -13.53 -34.33 -6.17
N ALA A 48 -14.31 -35.39 -5.97
CA ALA A 48 -14.01 -36.74 -6.50
C ALA A 48 -13.75 -36.77 -8.02
N THR A 49 -14.27 -35.78 -8.76
CA THR A 49 -14.02 -35.58 -10.20
C THR A 49 -12.68 -34.90 -10.54
N GLY A 50 -11.84 -34.59 -9.55
CA GLY A 50 -10.52 -33.97 -9.73
C GLY A 50 -10.51 -32.44 -9.85
N MET A 51 -11.63 -31.76 -9.62
CA MET A 51 -11.65 -30.28 -9.57
C MET A 51 -11.27 -29.78 -8.18
N SER A 52 -10.25 -28.91 -8.11
CA SER A 52 -9.84 -28.23 -6.87
C SER A 52 -10.93 -27.26 -6.40
N ILE A 53 -11.27 -27.34 -5.11
CA ILE A 53 -12.25 -26.48 -4.44
C ILE A 53 -11.53 -25.35 -3.68
N ALA A 54 -10.47 -25.69 -2.94
CA ALA A 54 -9.69 -24.75 -2.14
C ALA A 54 -8.31 -25.30 -1.77
N ILE A 55 -7.33 -24.40 -1.53
CA ILE A 55 -5.96 -24.72 -1.10
C ILE A 55 -5.61 -23.85 0.12
N PHE A 56 -5.11 -24.47 1.19
CA PHE A 56 -4.76 -23.77 2.44
C PHE A 56 -3.33 -24.10 2.89
N LEU A 57 -2.60 -23.09 3.39
CA LEU A 57 -1.31 -23.30 4.06
C LEU A 57 -1.53 -23.82 5.49
N LEU A 58 -0.84 -24.89 5.87
CA LEU A 58 -0.99 -25.52 7.18
C LEU A 58 0.20 -25.21 8.08
N GLU A 59 -0.05 -24.45 9.14
CA GLU A 59 0.99 -24.15 10.14
C GLU A 59 0.88 -25.05 11.39
N LYS A 60 -0.34 -25.35 11.85
CA LYS A 60 -0.62 -26.25 12.99
C LYS A 60 -1.98 -26.94 12.82
N VAL A 61 -2.09 -28.19 13.29
CA VAL A 61 -3.32 -28.98 13.21
C VAL A 61 -3.64 -29.61 14.57
N ALA A 62 -4.88 -29.48 15.03
CA ALA A 62 -5.36 -30.07 16.27
C ALA A 62 -6.76 -30.66 16.12
N VAL A 63 -7.01 -31.79 16.78
CA VAL A 63 -8.34 -32.42 16.87
C VAL A 63 -8.70 -32.49 18.35
N ASN A 64 -9.86 -31.95 18.71
CA ASN A 64 -10.32 -31.86 20.11
C ASN A 64 -9.30 -31.22 21.05
N GLY A 65 -8.57 -30.20 20.58
CA GLY A 65 -7.56 -29.49 21.36
C GLY A 65 -6.21 -30.21 21.51
N THR A 66 -6.05 -31.42 20.96
CA THR A 66 -4.77 -32.14 20.96
C THR A 66 -4.07 -31.93 19.61
N GLN A 67 -2.84 -31.44 19.64
CA GLN A 67 -2.02 -31.28 18.43
C GLN A 67 -1.78 -32.64 17.79
N MET A 68 -2.07 -32.75 16.48
CA MET A 68 -1.96 -34.00 15.74
C MET A 68 -0.89 -33.87 14.65
N ASN A 69 -0.13 -34.95 14.43
CA ASN A 69 0.76 -35.02 13.27
C ASN A 69 -0.08 -35.04 11.98
N LEU A 70 0.38 -34.30 10.98
CA LEU A 70 -0.28 -34.09 9.70
C LEU A 70 -0.66 -35.38 8.97
N THR A 71 0.19 -36.41 9.02
CA THR A 71 -0.08 -37.72 8.39
C THR A 71 -1.28 -38.44 9.02
N ASN A 72 -1.43 -38.35 10.36
CA ASN A 72 -2.53 -38.97 11.10
C ASN A 72 -3.84 -38.18 10.91
N PHE A 73 -3.74 -36.86 10.80
CA PHE A 73 -4.89 -36.00 10.51
C PHE A 73 -5.50 -36.28 9.13
N ILE A 74 -4.66 -36.44 8.10
CA ILE A 74 -5.13 -36.81 6.75
C ILE A 74 -5.73 -38.21 6.74
N SER A 75 -5.18 -39.14 7.51
CA SER A 75 -5.72 -40.51 7.64
C SER A 75 -7.10 -40.52 8.33
N LEU A 76 -7.31 -39.65 9.33
CA LEU A 76 -8.60 -39.46 9.99
C LEU A 76 -9.65 -38.84 9.04
N LEU A 77 -9.26 -37.80 8.28
CA LEU A 77 -10.14 -37.17 7.30
C LEU A 77 -10.55 -38.14 6.18
N ASN A 78 -9.62 -38.98 5.73
CA ASN A 78 -9.92 -40.02 4.73
C ASN A 78 -10.70 -41.21 5.34
N GLY A 79 -10.57 -41.48 6.64
CA GLY A 79 -11.34 -42.49 7.37
C GLY A 79 -12.83 -42.13 7.55
N LEU A 80 -13.18 -40.83 7.53
CA LEU A 80 -14.57 -40.38 7.42
C LEU A 80 -15.22 -40.78 6.07
N ASN A 81 -14.41 -41.17 5.08
CA ASN A 81 -14.84 -41.51 3.73
C ASN A 81 -15.08 -43.03 3.51
N THR A 82 -14.77 -43.90 4.49
CA THR A 82 -14.88 -45.37 4.35
C THR A 82 -16.00 -46.02 5.17
N GLY A 83 -16.87 -45.24 5.83
CA GLY A 83 -17.95 -45.73 6.70
C GLY A 83 -19.15 -46.33 5.96
N GLY A 84 -18.97 -47.47 5.30
CA GLY A 84 -20.05 -48.36 4.88
C GLY A 84 -20.15 -49.58 5.80
N GLY A 85 -21.20 -49.63 6.64
CA GLY A 85 -21.76 -50.88 7.16
C GLY A 85 -21.36 -51.31 8.59
N GLY A 86 -22.33 -51.21 9.51
CA GLY A 86 -22.61 -52.23 10.52
C GLY A 86 -21.80 -52.25 11.82
N GLY A 87 -22.47 -51.97 12.94
CA GLY A 87 -22.03 -52.37 14.29
C GLY A 87 -22.18 -51.26 15.32
N GLY A 88 -23.18 -51.38 16.19
CA GLY A 88 -23.52 -50.39 17.21
C GLY A 88 -22.38 -50.07 18.17
N GLY A 89 -22.02 -48.80 18.20
CA GLY A 89 -21.23 -48.15 19.25
C GLY A 89 -21.56 -46.67 19.19
N ASP A 90 -22.15 -46.14 20.26
CA ASP A 90 -22.53 -44.74 20.38
C ASP A 90 -21.32 -43.83 20.13
N ILE A 91 -21.35 -43.06 19.03
CA ILE A 91 -20.41 -41.95 18.85
C ILE A 91 -21.00 -40.75 19.61
N VAL A 92 -20.46 -40.53 20.80
CA VAL A 92 -20.81 -39.48 21.75
C VAL A 92 -20.54 -38.08 21.15
N PRO A 93 -21.39 -37.06 21.38
CA PRO A 93 -21.16 -35.69 20.91
C PRO A 93 -19.95 -35.07 21.60
N VAL A 94 -19.00 -34.50 20.85
CA VAL A 94 -17.85 -33.80 21.43
C VAL A 94 -18.19 -32.31 21.63
N VAL A 95 -18.42 -31.93 22.88
CA VAL A 95 -18.43 -30.54 23.37
C VAL A 95 -17.12 -30.33 24.15
N PRO A 96 -16.24 -29.36 23.82
CA PRO A 96 -14.95 -29.21 24.50
C PRO A 96 -15.09 -28.72 25.95
N LYS A 97 -14.41 -29.41 26.88
CA LYS A 97 -14.24 -29.07 28.30
C LYS A 97 -12.73 -29.06 28.59
N ILE A 98 -12.17 -28.00 29.17
CA ILE A 98 -10.71 -27.83 29.40
C ILE A 98 -10.37 -28.06 30.88
N VAL A 99 -9.36 -28.90 31.18
CA VAL A 99 -8.64 -28.96 32.48
C VAL A 99 -7.14 -29.24 32.26
N ASN A 100 -6.31 -28.31 32.75
CA ASN A 100 -4.89 -28.31 33.17
C ASN A 100 -3.77 -29.05 32.40
N GLY A 101 -2.75 -28.27 32.03
CA GLY A 101 -1.37 -28.71 31.77
C GLY A 101 -0.43 -27.52 31.49
N VAL A 102 0.39 -27.17 32.48
CA VAL A 102 1.40 -26.10 32.50
C VAL A 102 2.52 -26.36 31.49
N TYR A 103 3.00 -25.36 30.71
CA TYR A 103 4.42 -25.06 30.47
C TYR A 103 4.64 -23.66 29.88
N GLN A 104 5.68 -23.00 30.41
CA GLN A 104 6.19 -21.66 30.12
C GLN A 104 7.27 -21.67 29.02
N THR A 105 7.34 -20.60 28.22
CA THR A 105 8.62 -20.08 27.69
C THR A 105 8.67 -18.54 27.82
N ALA A 106 8.97 -18.12 29.04
CA ALA A 106 9.92 -17.08 29.50
C ALA A 106 10.18 -15.70 28.81
N GLU A 107 9.45 -15.19 27.81
CA GLU A 107 9.86 -13.86 27.24
C GLU A 107 8.81 -12.75 27.14
N GLN A 108 7.59 -12.91 27.64
CA GLN A 108 6.57 -11.83 27.62
C GLN A 108 5.84 -11.58 28.95
N ALA A 109 6.28 -12.21 30.05
CA ALA A 109 5.61 -12.08 31.35
C ALA A 109 6.16 -10.96 32.27
N ALA A 110 6.99 -10.05 31.77
CA ALA A 110 7.78 -9.14 32.63
C ALA A 110 7.10 -7.79 33.00
N ASN A 111 5.86 -7.52 32.60
CA ASN A 111 5.33 -6.13 32.64
C ASN A 111 4.26 -5.83 33.69
N PHE A 112 3.99 -6.72 34.65
CA PHE A 112 3.05 -6.45 35.73
C PHE A 112 3.58 -6.97 37.07
N THR A 113 3.59 -6.11 38.10
CA THR A 113 3.85 -6.50 39.49
C THR A 113 2.56 -6.38 40.28
N ILE A 114 2.19 -7.43 41.02
CA ILE A 114 1.04 -7.43 41.93
C ILE A 114 1.61 -7.33 43.35
N GLU A 115 1.25 -6.29 44.08
CA GLU A 115 1.53 -6.21 45.52
C GLU A 115 0.41 -6.97 46.26
N ASP A 116 0.72 -8.17 46.75
CA ASP A 116 -0.20 -8.99 47.52
C ASP A 116 -0.23 -8.52 48.99
N HIS A 117 -1.40 -8.11 49.45
CA HIS A 117 -1.73 -8.17 50.85
C HIS A 117 -2.90 -9.14 51.00
N THR A 118 -2.60 -10.33 51.54
CA THR A 118 -3.52 -11.34 52.09
C THR A 118 -4.02 -12.49 51.19
N GLY A 119 -3.18 -13.04 50.32
CA GLY A 119 -3.28 -14.45 49.91
C GLY A 119 -4.29 -14.74 48.79
N SER A 120 -4.43 -13.80 47.85
CA SER A 120 -5.20 -14.00 46.62
C SER A 120 -4.29 -14.37 45.45
N TYR A 121 -4.71 -15.31 44.60
CA TYR A 121 -3.94 -15.71 43.41
C TYR A 121 -4.49 -15.01 42.16
N ALA A 122 -3.58 -14.44 41.36
CA ALA A 122 -3.89 -13.85 40.07
C ALA A 122 -3.18 -14.62 38.96
N PHE A 123 -3.93 -14.99 37.92
CA PHE A 123 -3.39 -15.61 36.73
C PHE A 123 -3.44 -14.60 35.58
N ILE A 124 -2.27 -14.27 35.03
CA ILE A 124 -2.16 -13.44 33.84
C ILE A 124 -1.78 -14.34 32.67
N TRP A 125 -2.56 -14.30 31.60
CA TRP A 125 -2.11 -14.85 30.33
C TRP A 125 -2.44 -13.90 29.19
N GLN A 126 -1.67 -14.00 28.11
CA GLN A 126 -1.79 -13.11 26.96
C GLN A 126 -2.12 -13.92 25.72
N THR A 127 -3.01 -13.41 24.87
CA THR A 127 -3.30 -13.99 23.56
C THR A 127 -3.34 -12.85 22.55
N GLY A 128 -2.33 -12.76 21.68
CA GLY A 128 -2.15 -11.59 20.83
C GLY A 128 -1.85 -10.31 21.64
N ASN A 129 -2.52 -9.20 21.32
CA ASN A 129 -2.37 -7.92 22.03
C ASN A 129 -3.28 -7.80 23.28
N THR A 130 -4.02 -8.85 23.62
CA THR A 130 -4.97 -8.84 24.74
C THR A 130 -4.38 -9.56 25.95
N ALA A 131 -4.33 -8.86 27.09
CA ALA A 131 -3.98 -9.44 28.37
C ALA A 131 -5.26 -9.85 29.13
N TYR A 132 -5.28 -11.08 29.62
CA TYR A 132 -6.36 -11.62 30.44
C TYR A 132 -5.86 -11.70 31.88
N ILE A 133 -6.62 -11.11 32.81
CA ILE A 133 -6.33 -11.17 34.24
C ILE A 133 -7.48 -11.92 34.90
N ASN A 134 -7.19 -13.11 35.42
CA ASN A 134 -8.12 -13.85 36.26
C ASN A 134 -7.75 -13.65 37.73
N LEU A 135 -8.69 -13.09 38.50
CA LEU A 135 -8.56 -12.94 39.95
C LEU A 135 -9.40 -14.02 40.61
N GLN A 136 -8.76 -14.86 41.42
CA GLN A 136 -9.47 -15.81 42.26
C GLN A 136 -9.42 -15.30 43.70
N LEU A 137 -10.55 -14.79 44.18
CA LEU A 137 -10.71 -14.37 45.58
C LEU A 137 -11.10 -15.57 46.43
N THR A 138 -10.30 -15.86 47.45
CA THR A 138 -10.67 -16.82 48.49
C THR A 138 -11.06 -16.02 49.72
N PRO A 139 -12.36 -15.94 50.09
CA PRO A 139 -12.74 -15.22 51.30
C PRO A 139 -12.22 -16.00 52.50
N ASN A 140 -11.43 -15.35 53.36
CA ASN A 140 -11.26 -15.83 54.72
C ASN A 140 -12.59 -15.61 55.43
N ALA A 141 -13.13 -16.69 56.00
CA ALA A 141 -14.35 -16.64 56.78
C ALA A 141 -14.19 -15.60 57.90
N GLU A 142 -15.23 -14.78 58.08
CA GLU A 142 -15.36 -13.76 59.13
C GLU A 142 -14.68 -12.41 58.87
N THR A 143 -15.18 -11.61 57.92
CA THR A 143 -15.20 -10.15 58.06
C THR A 143 -16.33 -9.53 57.24
N THR A 144 -17.16 -8.72 57.88
CA THR A 144 -18.01 -7.71 57.22
C THR A 144 -17.20 -6.42 57.09
N GLY A 145 -16.94 -5.97 55.86
CA GLY A 145 -16.19 -4.75 55.57
C GLY A 145 -15.81 -4.67 54.08
N GLU A 146 -15.51 -3.46 53.59
CA GLU A 146 -15.00 -3.24 52.23
C GLU A 146 -13.71 -4.06 52.01
N LEU A 147 -13.66 -4.80 50.90
CA LEU A 147 -12.47 -5.53 50.45
C LEU A 147 -11.36 -4.56 50.01
N PRO A 148 -10.07 -4.95 50.07
CA PRO A 148 -8.96 -4.06 49.72
C PRO A 148 -8.97 -3.70 48.22
N ALA A 149 -8.62 -2.44 47.92
CA ALA A 149 -8.43 -1.95 46.56
C ALA A 149 -7.13 -2.50 45.94
N PHE A 150 -7.18 -2.93 44.69
CA PHE A 150 -6.01 -3.38 43.94
C PHE A 150 -5.52 -2.28 42.98
N TYR A 151 -4.21 -2.09 42.89
CA TYR A 151 -3.59 -1.14 41.97
C TYR A 151 -2.87 -1.87 40.84
N LEU A 152 -3.23 -1.57 39.58
CA LEU A 152 -2.47 -2.01 38.41
C LEU A 152 -1.50 -0.90 37.99
N ARG A 153 -0.19 -1.10 38.21
CA ARG A 153 0.85 -0.20 37.70
C ARG A 153 1.46 -0.75 36.39
N LYS A 154 1.43 0.05 35.33
CA LYS A 154 2.22 -0.16 34.10
C LYS A 154 3.52 0.64 34.22
N GLN A 155 4.68 0.01 33.96
CA GLN A 155 5.99 0.63 34.22
C GLN A 155 6.59 1.43 33.04
N VAL A 156 5.85 1.72 31.94
CA VAL A 156 6.43 2.41 30.77
C VAL A 156 5.47 3.42 30.10
N ALA A 157 6.05 4.57 29.72
CA ALA A 157 5.56 5.86 29.18
C ALA A 157 4.50 5.84 28.04
N PRO A 158 3.89 6.99 27.64
CA PRO A 158 2.47 7.08 27.35
C PRO A 158 2.09 6.68 25.92
N LEU A 159 1.08 5.83 25.82
CA LEU A 159 0.21 5.73 24.64
C LEU A 159 -1.21 5.95 25.15
N ARG A 160 -1.90 6.95 24.59
CA ARG A 160 -3.31 7.24 24.89
C ARG A 160 -4.15 5.99 24.63
N PRO A 161 -5.01 5.55 25.56
CA PRO A 161 -6.07 4.60 25.24
C PRO A 161 -7.09 5.33 24.37
N ALA A 162 -7.32 4.83 23.15
CA ALA A 162 -8.49 5.18 22.38
C ALA A 162 -9.53 4.08 22.63
N ASN A 163 -10.62 4.46 23.31
CA ASN A 163 -11.81 3.67 23.60
C ASN A 163 -11.71 2.77 24.84
N ASN A 164 -12.36 3.21 25.92
CA ASN A 164 -12.62 2.40 27.12
C ASN A 164 -13.89 1.55 26.93
N ASP A 165 -13.94 0.72 25.88
CA ASP A 165 -15.02 -0.25 25.74
C ASP A 165 -14.65 -1.54 26.50
N ILE A 166 -15.18 -1.65 27.72
CA ILE A 166 -15.21 -2.90 28.48
C ILE A 166 -16.42 -3.67 27.98
N SER A 167 -16.24 -4.51 26.96
CA SER A 167 -17.29 -5.43 26.51
C SER A 167 -17.19 -6.75 27.27
N ASP A 168 -18.29 -7.07 27.94
CA ASP A 168 -18.69 -8.35 28.55
C ASP A 168 -18.13 -8.71 29.94
N LEU A 169 -18.98 -8.53 30.96
CA LEU A 169 -18.91 -9.25 32.23
C LEU A 169 -19.81 -10.49 32.14
N TYR A 170 -19.23 -11.68 32.31
CA TYR A 170 -20.00 -12.93 32.39
C TYR A 170 -20.38 -13.22 33.86
N PHE A 171 -21.68 -13.27 34.15
CA PHE A 171 -22.20 -13.75 35.43
C PHE A 171 -22.83 -15.15 35.28
N PRO A 172 -22.78 -16.01 36.31
CA PRO A 172 -23.52 -17.28 36.30
C PRO A 172 -25.02 -17.02 36.11
N ALA A 173 -25.71 -17.95 35.43
CA ALA A 173 -27.13 -17.82 35.12
C ALA A 173 -27.98 -17.55 36.39
N GLY A 174 -28.66 -16.39 36.41
CA GLY A 174 -29.60 -16.01 37.48
C GLY A 174 -29.39 -14.62 38.10
N ILE A 175 -28.29 -13.92 37.81
CA ILE A 175 -27.97 -12.59 38.40
C ILE A 175 -28.02 -11.52 37.30
N LYS A 176 -28.77 -10.43 37.52
CA LYS A 176 -28.86 -9.28 36.60
C LYS A 176 -28.02 -8.10 37.12
N PRO A 177 -27.30 -7.35 36.26
CA PRO A 177 -26.57 -6.15 36.67
C PRO A 177 -27.53 -4.97 36.97
N GLN A 178 -27.18 -4.15 37.96
CA GLN A 178 -27.82 -2.84 38.21
C GLN A 178 -26.74 -1.77 38.50
N ASP A 179 -27.00 -0.55 38.02
CA ASP A 179 -25.99 0.53 37.93
C ASP A 179 -25.79 1.34 39.22
N THR A 180 -26.65 1.21 40.25
CA THR A 180 -26.46 1.94 41.52
C THR A 180 -26.88 1.16 42.78
N PRO A 181 -26.27 1.46 43.96
CA PRO A 181 -26.48 0.66 45.17
C PRO A 181 -27.85 0.82 45.86
N GLU A 182 -28.62 1.87 45.56
CA GLU A 182 -29.80 2.27 46.36
C GLU A 182 -31.09 1.49 46.05
N GLU A 183 -31.12 0.69 44.98
CA GLU A 183 -32.29 -0.15 44.61
C GLU A 183 -32.13 -1.65 44.95
N ALA A 184 -31.03 -2.06 45.60
CA ALA A 184 -30.73 -3.46 45.88
C ALA A 184 -31.44 -3.98 47.15
N ALA A 185 -32.75 -4.18 47.07
CA ALA A 185 -33.45 -5.09 47.99
C ALA A 185 -33.30 -6.52 47.45
N ASP A 186 -32.45 -7.29 48.14
CA ASP A 186 -32.20 -8.73 47.97
C ASP A 186 -31.35 -9.16 46.75
N TYR A 187 -30.14 -9.65 47.09
CA TYR A 187 -29.18 -10.41 46.27
C TYR A 187 -28.68 -9.76 44.97
N SER A 188 -27.61 -8.96 45.07
CA SER A 188 -26.83 -8.56 43.90
C SER A 188 -25.38 -8.23 44.24
N ALA A 189 -24.47 -8.69 43.37
CA ALA A 189 -23.10 -8.19 43.30
C ALA A 189 -23.13 -6.91 42.47
N TYR A 190 -22.39 -5.88 42.86
CA TYR A 190 -22.30 -4.64 42.11
C TYR A 190 -20.86 -4.31 41.77
N VAL A 191 -20.66 -3.73 40.58
CA VAL A 191 -19.39 -3.19 40.11
C VAL A 191 -19.56 -1.68 40.03
N LYS A 192 -18.79 -0.92 40.81
CA LYS A 192 -18.82 0.54 40.76
C LYS A 192 -17.56 1.03 40.07
N ILE A 193 -17.74 1.63 38.89
CA ILE A 193 -16.67 2.28 38.14
C ILE A 193 -16.69 3.75 38.52
N HIS A 194 -15.65 4.23 39.20
CA HIS A 194 -15.50 5.66 39.47
C HIS A 194 -15.01 6.34 38.20
N THR A 195 -15.86 7.11 37.53
CA THR A 195 -15.38 8.17 36.63
C THR A 195 -14.83 9.29 37.51
N LEU A 196 -13.53 9.55 37.43
CA LEU A 196 -12.93 10.68 38.13
C LEU A 196 -13.52 11.98 37.54
N PRO A 197 -14.09 12.89 38.35
CA PRO A 197 -14.56 14.17 37.85
C PRO A 197 -13.37 15.13 37.65
N ASP A 198 -13.38 15.84 36.51
CA ASP A 198 -12.61 17.03 36.16
C ASP A 198 -11.15 17.12 36.64
N TYR A 199 -10.21 16.91 35.72
CA TYR A 199 -8.77 17.01 36.00
C TYR A 199 -8.09 18.06 35.11
N SER A 200 -7.90 19.26 35.66
CA SER A 200 -6.88 20.21 35.23
C SER A 200 -5.71 20.33 36.22
N ALA A 201 -5.56 19.39 37.18
CA ALA A 201 -4.61 19.58 38.28
C ALA A 201 -4.03 18.31 38.95
N VAL A 202 -3.81 17.19 38.25
CA VAL A 202 -3.10 16.04 38.85
C VAL A 202 -2.01 15.49 37.92
N PRO A 203 -0.84 15.09 38.47
CA PRO A 203 0.32 14.64 37.69
C PRO A 203 0.07 13.37 36.85
N GLU A 204 0.80 13.26 35.75
CA GLU A 204 0.63 12.34 34.60
C GLU A 204 0.73 10.82 34.87
N ASP A 205 0.76 10.39 36.13
CA ASP A 205 0.89 9.00 36.50
C ASP A 205 -0.26 8.64 37.46
N GLN A 206 -1.29 7.90 37.01
CA GLN A 206 -1.93 6.74 37.68
C GLN A 206 -3.36 6.36 37.18
N ALA A 207 -3.53 5.04 37.00
CA ALA A 207 -4.62 4.10 37.32
C ALA A 207 -6.12 4.40 37.09
N ALA A 208 -6.84 3.39 36.57
CA ALA A 208 -8.29 3.23 36.73
C ALA A 208 -8.60 2.52 38.06
N LEU A 209 -9.58 3.03 38.83
CA LEU A 209 -10.05 2.41 40.08
C LEU A 209 -11.34 1.61 39.79
N VAL A 210 -11.32 0.30 40.05
CA VAL A 210 -12.49 -0.58 39.94
C VAL A 210 -12.79 -1.18 41.31
N THR A 211 -13.98 -0.91 41.85
CA THR A 211 -14.43 -1.45 43.15
C THR A 211 -15.54 -2.47 42.91
N VAL A 212 -15.40 -3.66 43.49
CA VAL A 212 -16.42 -4.72 43.46
C VAL A 212 -16.93 -4.95 44.87
N GLY A 213 -18.25 -4.87 45.07
CA GLY A 213 -18.90 -5.05 46.36
C GLY A 213 -20.03 -6.09 46.35
N TRP A 214 -20.38 -6.59 47.53
CA TRP A 214 -21.49 -7.52 47.76
C TRP A 214 -22.27 -7.12 49.02
N ASN A 215 -23.59 -7.28 49.02
CA ASN A 215 -24.44 -7.08 50.19
C ASN A 215 -25.02 -8.42 50.69
N ALA A 216 -24.75 -8.74 51.96
CA ALA A 216 -24.94 -10.07 52.53
C ALA A 216 -25.98 -10.09 53.65
N ASN A 217 -27.26 -9.88 53.34
CA ASN A 217 -28.31 -10.11 54.34
C ASN A 217 -28.78 -11.57 54.31
N THR A 218 -28.05 -12.38 55.06
CA THR A 218 -28.41 -13.67 55.70
C THR A 218 -28.85 -14.89 54.85
N GLN A 219 -28.12 -15.98 55.13
CA GLN A 219 -28.47 -17.42 55.03
C GLN A 219 -28.47 -18.07 53.62
N GLY A 220 -27.38 -18.79 53.32
CA GLY A 220 -27.47 -20.00 52.47
C GLY A 220 -26.56 -20.11 51.24
N VAL A 221 -25.73 -19.12 50.91
CA VAL A 221 -24.83 -19.23 49.74
C VAL A 221 -23.39 -19.43 50.20
N THR A 222 -22.83 -20.62 49.97
CA THR A 222 -21.40 -20.91 50.16
C THR A 222 -20.60 -20.15 49.08
N PRO A 223 -19.63 -19.27 49.42
CA PRO A 223 -18.98 -18.35 48.46
C PRO A 223 -18.05 -18.99 47.42
N SER A 224 -18.03 -20.31 47.26
CA SER A 224 -16.99 -21.03 46.52
C SER A 224 -17.06 -20.91 44.99
N LYS A 225 -17.90 -20.03 44.42
CA LYS A 225 -18.07 -19.88 42.96
C LYS A 225 -18.39 -18.45 42.52
N LEU A 226 -17.71 -17.44 43.05
CA LEU A 226 -17.72 -16.11 42.43
C LEU A 226 -16.56 -16.01 41.44
N PHE A 227 -16.88 -15.90 40.15
CA PHE A 227 -15.92 -15.63 39.08
C PHE A 227 -16.20 -14.24 38.54
N ALA A 228 -15.23 -13.34 38.60
CA ALA A 228 -15.28 -12.05 37.93
C ALA A 228 -14.14 -12.01 36.93
N SER A 229 -14.47 -11.95 35.65
CA SER A 229 -13.49 -11.80 34.56
C SER A 229 -13.55 -10.36 34.08
N PHE A 230 -12.41 -9.67 34.11
CA PHE A 230 -12.28 -8.33 33.57
C PHE A 230 -11.51 -8.39 32.26
N ASN A 231 -12.14 -7.94 31.18
CA ASN A 231 -11.47 -7.75 29.90
C ASN A 231 -10.94 -6.33 29.85
N TYR A 232 -9.62 -6.16 29.88
CA TYR A 232 -8.98 -4.87 29.66
C TYR A 232 -8.34 -4.87 28.26
N ILE A 233 -8.96 -4.17 27.32
CA ILE A 233 -8.42 -4.01 25.96
C ILE A 233 -7.41 -2.86 26.00
N LEU A 234 -6.12 -3.17 26.08
CA LEU A 234 -5.07 -2.21 25.71
C LEU A 234 -4.88 -2.31 24.21
N SER A 235 -5.55 -1.43 23.45
CA SER A 235 -5.38 -1.36 21.99
C SER A 235 -3.99 -0.80 21.64
N ASN A 236 -2.96 -1.65 21.71
CA ASN A 236 -1.70 -1.42 21.02
C ASN A 236 -1.77 -1.86 19.54
N ALA A 237 -2.97 -2.08 19.01
CA ALA A 237 -3.15 -2.22 17.59
C ALA A 237 -2.80 -0.87 16.95
N ILE A 238 -1.62 -0.80 16.33
CA ILE A 238 -1.52 -0.06 15.06
C ILE A 238 -2.78 -0.50 14.30
N PRO A 239 -3.69 0.42 13.92
CA PRO A 239 -4.87 0.02 13.19
C PRO A 239 -4.41 -0.91 12.07
N PRO A 240 -5.03 -2.09 11.88
CA PRO A 240 -4.69 -2.92 10.73
C PRO A 240 -4.67 -1.97 9.53
N PRO A 241 -3.63 -2.02 8.67
CA PRO A 241 -3.61 -1.15 7.50
C PRO A 241 -4.98 -1.27 6.86
N PRO A 242 -5.62 -0.14 6.51
CA PRO A 242 -6.95 -0.18 5.93
C PRO A 242 -6.95 -1.28 4.87
N PRO A 243 -7.99 -2.14 4.81
CA PRO A 243 -8.03 -3.22 3.84
C PRO A 243 -7.63 -2.63 2.48
N PRO A 244 -6.69 -3.26 1.74
CA PRO A 244 -6.23 -2.71 0.47
C PRO A 244 -7.46 -2.28 -0.32
N LYS A 245 -7.50 -1.01 -0.74
CA LYS A 245 -8.61 -0.57 -1.56
C LYS A 245 -8.73 -1.53 -2.74
N GLU A 246 -9.96 -1.98 -3.01
CA GLU A 246 -10.24 -2.91 -4.10
C GLU A 246 -9.60 -2.39 -5.40
N PRO A 247 -9.05 -3.27 -6.25
CA PRO A 247 -8.41 -2.83 -7.48
C PRO A 247 -9.35 -1.99 -8.32
N SER A 248 -8.84 -0.88 -8.85
CA SER A 248 -9.60 0.00 -9.73
C SER A 248 -9.23 -0.27 -11.18
N THR A 249 -10.20 -0.20 -12.09
CA THR A 249 -9.98 -0.58 -13.49
C THR A 249 -10.42 0.51 -14.44
N VAL A 250 -9.59 0.78 -15.45
CA VAL A 250 -9.95 1.60 -16.61
C VAL A 250 -9.96 0.77 -17.89
N TYR A 251 -10.83 1.17 -18.82
CA TYR A 251 -11.07 0.49 -20.08
C TYR A 251 -10.78 1.45 -21.23
N PHE A 252 -9.80 1.12 -22.05
CA PHE A 252 -9.47 1.80 -23.30
C PHE A 252 -10.28 1.16 -24.43
N ASP A 253 -11.25 1.88 -25.00
CA ASP A 253 -11.98 1.38 -26.16
C ASP A 253 -11.16 1.62 -27.44
N ASN A 254 -10.51 0.57 -27.94
CA ASN A 254 -9.63 0.66 -29.11
C ASN A 254 -10.38 0.72 -30.44
N SER A 255 -11.72 0.60 -30.42
CA SER A 255 -12.54 0.75 -31.63
C SER A 255 -12.87 2.22 -31.94
N LEU A 256 -12.74 3.10 -30.96
CA LEU A 256 -13.11 4.51 -31.07
C LEU A 256 -11.91 5.37 -31.46
N SER A 257 -12.11 6.21 -32.47
CA SER A 257 -11.13 7.21 -32.91
C SER A 257 -11.16 8.49 -32.06
N ASP A 258 -12.23 8.74 -31.30
CA ASP A 258 -12.26 9.83 -30.32
C ASP A 258 -11.25 9.53 -29.19
N PRO A 259 -10.28 10.42 -28.89
CA PRO A 259 -9.33 10.22 -27.81
C PRO A 259 -9.98 10.15 -26.42
N ALA A 260 -11.19 10.69 -26.21
CA ALA A 260 -11.93 10.61 -24.95
C ALA A 260 -12.68 9.26 -24.81
N ASN A 261 -11.94 8.16 -24.91
CA ASN A 261 -12.49 6.80 -24.99
C ASN A 261 -12.03 5.88 -23.85
N ILE A 262 -11.61 6.46 -22.72
CA ILE A 262 -11.20 5.70 -21.54
C ILE A 262 -12.26 5.84 -20.46
N THR A 263 -12.80 4.72 -20.01
CA THR A 263 -13.91 4.66 -19.03
C THR A 263 -13.54 3.78 -17.83
N GLY A 264 -14.48 3.57 -16.89
CA GLY A 264 -14.23 2.83 -15.64
C GLY A 264 -13.90 3.78 -14.48
N ASP A 265 -13.00 3.38 -13.60
CA ASP A 265 -12.67 4.07 -12.34
C ASP A 265 -11.72 5.27 -12.51
N VAL A 266 -11.86 5.98 -13.62
CA VAL A 266 -11.07 7.19 -13.95
C VAL A 266 -11.10 8.16 -12.76
N ASN A 267 -9.92 8.42 -12.19
CA ASN A 267 -9.71 9.25 -11.00
C ASN A 267 -10.63 8.93 -9.80
N ARG A 268 -10.90 7.65 -9.55
CA ARG A 268 -11.71 7.17 -8.42
C ARG A 268 -10.96 6.10 -7.62
N GLU A 269 -11.46 5.82 -6.41
CA GLU A 269 -11.02 4.71 -5.57
C GLU A 269 -9.49 4.58 -5.42
N THR A 270 -8.91 3.46 -5.87
CA THR A 270 -7.47 3.14 -5.80
C THR A 270 -6.65 4.04 -6.72
N ILE A 271 -7.18 4.40 -7.90
CA ILE A 271 -6.52 5.35 -8.81
C ILE A 271 -6.41 6.72 -8.13
N ALA A 272 -7.49 7.22 -7.53
CA ALA A 272 -7.46 8.49 -6.80
C ALA A 272 -6.50 8.44 -5.59
N SER A 273 -6.45 7.29 -4.90
CA SER A 273 -5.50 7.02 -3.81
C SER A 273 -4.05 7.16 -4.27
N ILE A 274 -3.68 6.48 -5.36
CA ILE A 274 -2.33 6.53 -5.96
C ILE A 274 -2.02 7.96 -6.40
N LEU A 275 -2.93 8.61 -7.13
CA LEU A 275 -2.73 9.99 -7.61
C LEU A 275 -2.52 10.99 -6.46
N SER A 276 -3.17 10.79 -5.31
CA SER A 276 -3.02 11.67 -4.13
C SER A 276 -1.63 11.62 -3.49
N LYS A 277 -0.88 10.54 -3.71
CA LYS A 277 0.49 10.36 -3.20
C LYS A 277 1.54 11.00 -4.12
N VAL A 278 1.19 11.27 -5.38
CA VAL A 278 2.08 11.94 -6.34
C VAL A 278 2.22 13.40 -5.96
N GLY A 279 3.45 13.91 -5.93
CA GLY A 279 3.64 15.34 -5.68
C GLY A 279 5.06 15.79 -5.46
N ARG A 280 5.25 17.10 -5.49
CA ARG A 280 6.54 17.75 -5.32
C ARG A 280 7.11 17.53 -3.92
N CYS A 281 8.41 17.37 -3.86
CA CYS A 281 9.18 17.28 -2.64
C CYS A 281 10.55 17.95 -2.81
N LEU A 282 11.15 18.37 -1.70
CA LEU A 282 12.58 18.64 -1.65
C LEU A 282 13.30 17.33 -1.35
N CYS A 283 14.39 17.09 -2.05
CA CYS A 283 15.19 15.87 -1.98
C CYS A 283 16.63 16.19 -1.61
N LYS A 284 17.15 15.53 -0.57
CA LYS A 284 18.56 15.58 -0.15
C LYS A 284 19.15 14.19 -0.21
N LYS A 285 20.36 14.07 -0.77
CA LYS A 285 21.13 12.82 -0.68
C LYS A 285 21.54 12.58 0.77
N LEU A 286 21.30 11.35 1.27
CA LEU A 286 21.81 10.89 2.56
C LEU A 286 23.12 10.13 2.37
N GLU A 287 23.11 9.16 1.45
CA GLU A 287 24.24 8.34 1.06
C GLU A 287 24.00 7.79 -0.36
N ASP A 288 24.93 6.97 -0.87
CA ASP A 288 24.76 6.34 -2.18
C ASP A 288 23.56 5.38 -2.16
N GLY A 289 22.63 5.54 -3.11
CA GLY A 289 21.41 4.73 -3.20
C GLY A 289 20.30 5.12 -2.22
N LYS A 290 20.46 6.19 -1.42
CA LYS A 290 19.46 6.62 -0.45
C LYS A 290 19.31 8.15 -0.36
N VAL A 291 18.05 8.60 -0.37
CA VAL A 291 17.68 10.02 -0.26
C VAL A 291 16.63 10.26 0.81
N ALA A 292 16.66 11.43 1.43
CA ALA A 292 15.58 11.95 2.24
C ALA A 292 14.72 12.90 1.39
N ILE A 293 13.40 12.80 1.53
CA ILE A 293 12.44 13.74 0.94
C ILE A 293 11.59 14.42 2.00
N CYS A 294 11.19 15.65 1.73
CA CYS A 294 10.15 16.34 2.49
C CYS A 294 9.13 16.95 1.54
N ARG A 295 7.84 16.69 1.79
CA ARG A 295 6.74 17.10 0.90
C ARG A 295 6.60 18.61 0.86
N LEU A 296 6.38 19.10 -0.36
CA LEU A 296 5.95 20.48 -0.59
C LEU A 296 4.42 20.54 -0.60
N LYS A 297 3.87 21.74 -0.35
CA LYS A 297 2.42 21.95 -0.33
C LYS A 297 1.83 21.66 -1.71
N SER A 298 0.70 20.95 -1.74
CA SER A 298 0.08 20.49 -2.99
C SER A 298 -0.49 21.60 -3.85
N ASP A 299 -0.87 22.73 -3.25
CA ASP A 299 -1.43 23.91 -3.93
C ASP A 299 -0.44 25.08 -4.02
N ASP A 300 0.78 24.95 -3.47
CA ASP A 300 1.83 25.97 -3.51
C ASP A 300 3.21 25.34 -3.23
N GLY A 301 3.92 24.99 -4.30
CA GLY A 301 5.25 24.38 -4.23
C GLY A 301 6.34 25.30 -3.67
N THR A 302 6.05 26.58 -3.38
CA THR A 302 6.99 27.47 -2.69
C THR A 302 7.03 27.25 -1.18
N LYS A 303 6.21 26.32 -0.67
CA LYS A 303 6.06 26.02 0.76
C LYS A 303 6.21 24.53 1.04
N TYR A 304 6.67 24.20 2.24
CA TYR A 304 6.50 22.87 2.81
C TYR A 304 5.01 22.58 3.07
N TRP A 305 4.69 21.32 3.35
CA TRP A 305 3.32 20.87 3.59
C TRP A 305 2.61 21.61 4.74
N ASP A 306 3.35 22.15 5.72
CA ASP A 306 2.82 22.94 6.85
C ASP A 306 2.57 24.42 6.52
N GLY A 307 2.94 24.86 5.31
CA GLY A 307 2.83 26.25 4.87
C GLY A 307 4.07 27.12 5.11
N SER A 308 5.10 26.61 5.78
CA SER A 308 6.38 27.31 5.94
C SER A 308 7.13 27.41 4.60
N ALA A 309 7.95 28.45 4.42
CA ALA A 309 8.62 28.71 3.15
C ALA A 309 9.68 27.64 2.82
N ALA A 310 9.71 27.18 1.56
CA ALA A 310 10.69 26.25 1.03
C ALA A 310 11.69 26.96 0.10
N VAL A 311 12.96 26.54 0.14
CA VAL A 311 14.02 27.07 -0.73
C VAL A 311 14.21 26.13 -1.92
N LEU A 312 13.92 26.61 -3.13
CA LEU A 312 13.86 25.77 -4.33
C LEU A 312 15.10 25.87 -5.24
N THR A 313 16.13 26.59 -4.82
CA THR A 313 17.26 27.04 -5.67
C THR A 313 18.63 26.52 -5.22
N THR A 314 18.70 25.81 -4.10
CA THR A 314 19.94 25.36 -3.47
C THR A 314 20.58 24.20 -4.24
N ASN A 315 21.87 24.28 -4.55
CA ASN A 315 22.60 23.16 -5.17
C ASN A 315 22.69 21.98 -4.20
N GLY A 316 22.44 20.77 -4.68
CA GLY A 316 22.45 19.55 -3.84
C GLY A 316 21.15 19.28 -3.09
N MET A 317 20.18 20.19 -3.16
CA MET A 317 18.81 19.98 -2.71
C MET A 317 17.87 20.12 -3.91
N ASP A 318 17.52 19.00 -4.53
CA ASP A 318 16.72 18.97 -5.74
C ASP A 318 15.22 19.11 -5.41
N VAL A 319 14.48 19.82 -6.26
CA VAL A 319 13.02 19.75 -6.29
C VAL A 319 12.63 18.59 -7.19
N MET A 320 12.04 17.57 -6.60
CA MET A 320 11.61 16.35 -7.26
C MET A 320 10.09 16.22 -7.19
N VAL A 321 9.53 15.25 -7.92
CA VAL A 321 8.18 14.74 -7.81
C VAL A 321 8.29 13.28 -7.44
N TYR A 322 7.65 12.91 -6.33
CA TYR A 322 7.54 11.54 -5.90
C TYR A 322 6.49 10.82 -6.72
N LEU A 323 6.88 9.73 -7.37
CA LEU A 323 5.99 8.77 -8.00
C LEU A 323 5.82 7.60 -7.01
N PRO A 324 4.60 7.31 -6.55
CA PRO A 324 4.33 6.31 -5.53
C PRO A 324 4.57 4.89 -6.04
N GLU A 325 4.76 4.00 -5.08
CA GLU A 325 4.66 2.56 -5.32
C GLU A 325 3.20 2.14 -5.55
N PHE A 326 2.99 1.27 -6.54
CA PHE A 326 1.71 0.60 -6.79
C PHE A 326 1.91 -0.63 -7.70
N TRP A 327 0.82 -1.32 -8.01
CA TRP A 327 0.79 -2.46 -8.91
C TRP A 327 -0.24 -2.24 -10.02
N TYR A 328 0.05 -2.68 -11.24
CA TYR A 328 -0.93 -2.68 -12.33
C TYR A 328 -1.02 -4.02 -13.05
N LYS A 329 -2.17 -4.31 -13.64
CA LYS A 329 -2.33 -5.44 -14.54
C LYS A 329 -2.99 -4.96 -15.83
N LYS A 330 -2.41 -5.35 -16.96
CA LYS A 330 -2.95 -5.10 -18.28
C LYS A 330 -3.51 -6.40 -18.85
N SER A 331 -4.73 -6.36 -19.37
CA SER A 331 -5.30 -7.42 -20.22
C SER A 331 -6.03 -6.83 -21.42
N THR A 332 -6.43 -7.69 -22.36
CA THR A 332 -7.23 -7.30 -23.52
C THR A 332 -8.46 -8.20 -23.59
N PHE A 333 -9.61 -7.63 -23.93
CA PHE A 333 -10.84 -8.38 -24.16
C PHE A 333 -11.65 -7.71 -25.28
N GLY A 334 -11.76 -8.39 -26.42
CA GLY A 334 -12.36 -7.81 -27.62
C GLY A 334 -11.65 -6.52 -28.02
N ASN A 335 -12.40 -5.42 -28.14
CA ASN A 335 -11.86 -4.11 -28.49
C ASN A 335 -11.28 -3.33 -27.30
N TYR A 336 -11.32 -3.88 -26.09
CA TYR A 336 -10.88 -3.18 -24.89
C TYR A 336 -9.46 -3.59 -24.50
N THR A 337 -8.62 -2.59 -24.22
CA THR A 337 -7.47 -2.77 -23.34
C THR A 337 -7.87 -2.37 -21.92
N ILE A 338 -7.66 -3.28 -20.98
CA ILE A 338 -8.09 -3.16 -19.59
C ILE A 338 -6.85 -2.96 -18.74
N VAL A 339 -6.83 -1.92 -17.92
CA VAL A 339 -5.73 -1.64 -16.99
C VAL A 339 -6.29 -1.52 -15.59
N SER A 340 -5.92 -2.46 -14.72
CA SER A 340 -6.29 -2.48 -13.31
C SER A 340 -5.13 -2.01 -12.44
N PHE A 341 -5.44 -1.31 -11.35
CA PHE A 341 -4.49 -0.71 -10.41
C PHE A 341 -4.75 -1.23 -9.00
N SER A 342 -3.68 -1.46 -8.23
CA SER A 342 -3.74 -1.92 -6.85
C SER A 342 -2.65 -1.21 -6.02
N GLU A 343 -2.95 -0.93 -4.75
CA GLU A 343 -1.96 -0.48 -3.76
C GLU A 343 -1.33 -1.65 -2.98
N ALA A 344 -1.71 -2.88 -3.30
CA ALA A 344 -1.16 -4.10 -2.73
C ALA A 344 -0.68 -5.07 -3.83
N PRO A 345 0.31 -5.93 -3.53
CA PRO A 345 0.77 -6.95 -4.46
C PRO A 345 -0.35 -7.98 -4.70
N LEU A 346 -0.73 -8.14 -5.96
CA LEU A 346 -1.76 -9.09 -6.39
C LEU A 346 -1.22 -9.99 -7.50
N TYR A 347 -1.74 -11.21 -7.57
CA TYR A 347 -1.28 -12.21 -8.54
C TYR A 347 -1.41 -11.72 -9.99
N GLY A 348 -0.29 -11.75 -10.71
CA GLY A 348 -0.21 -11.32 -12.11
C GLY A 348 -0.27 -9.81 -12.32
N TYR A 349 -0.13 -9.01 -11.26
CA TYR A 349 0.12 -7.57 -11.38
C TYR A 349 1.62 -7.30 -11.44
N ILE A 350 2.00 -6.32 -12.26
CA ILE A 350 3.34 -5.78 -12.39
C ILE A 350 3.56 -4.72 -11.32
N HIS A 351 4.67 -4.84 -10.60
CA HIS A 351 5.09 -3.88 -9.59
C HIS A 351 5.66 -2.62 -10.23
N VAL A 352 5.28 -1.46 -9.68
CA VAL A 352 5.85 -0.16 -9.98
C VAL A 352 6.45 0.36 -8.69
N SER A 353 7.77 0.30 -8.57
CA SER A 353 8.49 0.81 -7.40
C SER A 353 8.34 2.33 -7.27
N ALA A 354 8.32 2.82 -6.04
CA ALA A 354 8.42 4.25 -5.78
C ALA A 354 9.72 4.81 -6.38
N SER A 355 9.62 5.99 -7.00
CA SER A 355 10.78 6.66 -7.61
C SER A 355 10.61 8.18 -7.59
N LEU A 356 11.68 8.90 -7.92
CA LEU A 356 11.63 10.36 -8.05
C LEU A 356 11.95 10.77 -9.49
N VAL A 357 11.25 11.78 -9.98
CA VAL A 357 11.60 12.52 -11.20
C VAL A 357 11.76 13.99 -10.85
N GLY A 358 12.70 14.69 -11.45
CA GLY A 358 12.88 16.13 -11.25
C GLY A 358 11.58 16.86 -11.52
N ALA A 359 11.20 17.81 -10.67
CA ALA A 359 10.03 18.65 -10.93
C ALA A 359 10.22 19.50 -12.19
N TYR A 360 11.47 19.79 -12.56
CA TYR A 360 11.81 20.63 -13.71
C TYR A 360 12.62 19.89 -14.76
N LYS A 361 12.61 20.41 -16.00
CA LYS A 361 13.67 20.08 -16.96
C LYS A 361 15.01 20.51 -16.36
N GLY A 362 15.98 19.61 -16.41
CA GLY A 362 17.22 19.69 -15.66
C GLY A 362 18.17 20.79 -16.15
N SER A 363 19.04 21.20 -15.24
CA SER A 363 20.17 22.09 -15.51
C SER A 363 21.45 21.46 -14.97
N THR A 364 22.61 21.99 -15.36
CA THR A 364 23.90 21.44 -14.95
C THR A 364 24.63 22.40 -14.01
N VAL A 365 25.21 21.86 -12.94
CA VAL A 365 26.03 22.60 -11.99
C VAL A 365 27.23 21.73 -11.62
N SER A 366 28.45 22.25 -11.77
CA SER A 366 29.70 21.53 -11.45
C SER A 366 29.74 20.07 -11.96
N SER A 367 29.42 19.88 -13.25
CA SER A 367 29.36 18.56 -13.90
C SER A 367 28.37 17.57 -13.29
N LYS A 368 27.28 18.08 -12.70
CA LYS A 368 26.18 17.30 -12.14
C LYS A 368 24.84 17.81 -12.65
N LEU A 369 23.91 16.88 -12.90
CA LEU A 369 22.54 17.20 -13.32
C LEU A 369 21.70 17.51 -12.08
N VAL A 370 20.96 18.61 -12.11
CA VAL A 370 20.14 19.09 -10.97
C VAL A 370 18.75 19.50 -11.43
N SER A 371 17.78 19.38 -10.52
CA SER A 371 16.41 19.87 -10.68
C SER A 371 16.15 20.97 -9.65
N LYS A 372 16.21 22.23 -10.09
CA LYS A 372 15.98 23.39 -9.22
C LYS A 372 15.23 24.50 -9.95
N SER A 373 14.50 25.31 -9.20
CA SER A 373 13.73 26.42 -9.75
C SER A 373 14.65 27.54 -10.26
N GLY A 374 14.17 28.32 -11.24
CA GLY A 374 14.80 29.55 -11.71
C GLY A 374 15.99 29.33 -12.65
N SER A 375 16.32 28.09 -13.01
CA SER A 375 17.35 27.81 -14.01
C SER A 375 16.78 27.79 -15.43
N SER A 376 17.67 27.89 -16.42
CA SER A 376 17.32 27.61 -17.82
C SER A 376 17.70 26.16 -18.13
N PRO A 377 16.82 25.37 -18.75
CA PRO A 377 17.17 24.03 -19.21
C PRO A 377 18.37 24.07 -20.17
N GLY A 378 19.45 23.38 -19.83
CA GLY A 378 20.65 23.32 -20.66
C GLY A 378 20.45 22.46 -21.91
N ALA A 379 21.14 22.78 -23.00
CA ALA A 379 21.31 21.81 -24.09
C ALA A 379 22.31 20.76 -23.60
N ILE A 380 21.91 19.50 -23.57
CA ILE A 380 22.73 18.42 -23.00
C ILE A 380 22.55 17.16 -23.86
N SER A 381 23.67 16.49 -24.17
CA SER A 381 23.65 15.21 -24.87
C SER A 381 23.21 14.07 -23.94
N TYR A 382 22.82 12.93 -24.50
CA TYR A 382 22.53 11.72 -23.73
C TYR A 382 23.74 11.29 -22.86
N ASN A 383 24.93 11.25 -23.46
CA ASN A 383 26.14 10.83 -22.75
C ASN A 383 26.46 11.77 -21.58
N THR A 384 26.34 13.09 -21.80
CA THR A 384 26.57 14.08 -20.74
C THR A 384 25.49 14.00 -19.66
N MET A 385 24.22 13.81 -20.03
CA MET A 385 23.15 13.56 -19.06
C MET A 385 23.53 12.39 -18.16
N LYS A 386 23.87 11.24 -18.75
CA LYS A 386 24.20 10.02 -18.02
C LYS A 386 25.41 10.20 -17.11
N THR A 387 26.48 10.83 -17.59
CA THR A 387 27.65 11.15 -16.77
C THR A 387 27.28 12.05 -15.60
N TYR A 388 26.48 13.10 -15.84
CA TYR A 388 26.19 14.13 -14.84
C TYR A 388 25.12 13.71 -13.83
N SER A 389 24.17 12.84 -14.21
CA SER A 389 23.26 12.21 -13.25
C SER A 389 24.02 11.23 -12.37
N ASN A 390 24.85 10.36 -12.95
CA ASN A 390 25.62 9.36 -12.19
C ASN A 390 26.65 10.01 -11.24
N ALA A 391 27.15 11.19 -11.59
CA ALA A 391 28.03 11.97 -10.73
C ALA A 391 27.36 12.43 -9.41
N ARG A 392 26.03 12.36 -9.29
CA ARG A 392 25.30 12.59 -8.03
C ARG A 392 25.45 11.39 -7.06
N GLY A 393 25.86 10.23 -7.54
CA GLY A 393 26.03 8.99 -6.77
C GLY A 393 25.01 7.91 -7.15
N LEU A 394 25.14 6.74 -6.52
CA LEU A 394 24.28 5.58 -6.81
C LEU A 394 22.79 5.94 -6.66
N GLY A 395 21.97 5.45 -7.59
CA GLY A 395 20.53 5.66 -7.64
C GLY A 395 20.10 6.89 -8.45
N TYR A 396 20.95 7.90 -8.61
CA TYR A 396 20.65 9.03 -9.50
C TYR A 396 20.89 8.67 -10.97
N GLN A 397 19.95 9.06 -11.82
CA GLN A 397 19.95 8.77 -13.26
C GLN A 397 19.22 9.87 -14.04
N GLY A 398 19.19 9.77 -15.38
CA GLY A 398 18.19 10.49 -16.16
C GLY A 398 16.82 9.82 -16.01
N ILE A 399 15.74 10.54 -16.35
CA ILE A 399 14.41 9.92 -16.40
C ILE A 399 14.41 8.70 -17.33
N ASP A 400 13.98 7.55 -16.82
CA ASP A 400 13.97 6.31 -17.59
C ASP A 400 12.64 6.07 -18.34
N TYR A 401 12.65 5.06 -19.20
CA TYR A 401 11.52 4.72 -20.05
C TYR A 401 10.29 4.27 -19.24
N TYR A 402 10.47 3.58 -18.12
CA TYR A 402 9.36 3.12 -17.29
C TYR A 402 8.72 4.27 -16.53
N GLN A 403 9.51 5.22 -16.01
CA GLN A 403 8.98 6.47 -15.43
C GLN A 403 8.18 7.26 -16.47
N HIS A 404 8.64 7.33 -17.73
CA HIS A 404 7.87 7.91 -18.82
C HIS A 404 6.52 7.21 -19.02
N CYS A 405 6.50 5.88 -19.07
CA CYS A 405 5.28 5.10 -19.23
C CYS A 405 4.32 5.28 -18.05
N VAL A 406 4.84 5.30 -16.82
CA VAL A 406 4.04 5.55 -15.59
C VAL A 406 3.40 6.93 -15.63
N ILE A 407 4.13 7.97 -16.05
CA ILE A 407 3.57 9.33 -16.17
C ILE A 407 2.38 9.34 -17.15
N ALA A 408 2.49 8.69 -18.31
CA ALA A 408 1.39 8.60 -19.26
C ALA A 408 0.23 7.75 -18.72
N MET A 409 0.52 6.62 -18.06
CA MET A 409 -0.48 5.76 -17.42
C MET A 409 -1.30 6.54 -16.39
N LEU A 410 -0.64 7.30 -15.51
CA LEU A 410 -1.30 8.14 -14.52
C LEU A 410 -2.13 9.25 -15.17
N PHE A 411 -1.66 9.83 -16.27
CA PHE A 411 -2.44 10.82 -17.03
C PHE A 411 -3.74 10.21 -17.55
N TYR A 412 -3.66 9.06 -18.21
CA TYR A 412 -4.83 8.36 -18.76
C TYR A 412 -5.81 7.93 -17.67
N ALA A 413 -5.30 7.38 -16.57
CA ALA A 413 -6.11 6.96 -15.43
C ALA A 413 -6.77 8.16 -14.71
N LYS A 414 -6.14 9.34 -14.73
CA LYS A 414 -6.69 10.57 -14.15
C LYS A 414 -7.77 11.21 -15.00
N TYR A 415 -7.58 11.25 -16.32
CA TYR A 415 -8.41 12.09 -17.20
C TYR A 415 -9.35 11.33 -18.14
N GLY A 416 -9.18 10.02 -18.30
CA GLY A 416 -10.08 9.25 -19.15
C GLY A 416 -9.94 9.60 -20.64
N THR A 417 -8.84 10.24 -21.04
CA THR A 417 -8.59 10.65 -22.43
C THR A 417 -7.15 10.43 -22.84
N ARG A 418 -6.94 10.15 -24.12
CA ARG A 418 -5.63 10.06 -24.76
C ARG A 418 -5.08 11.43 -25.19
N ASN A 419 -5.86 12.51 -25.05
CA ASN A 419 -5.49 13.86 -25.51
C ASN A 419 -4.98 14.75 -24.37
N SER A 420 -3.68 14.64 -24.07
CA SER A 420 -3.07 15.39 -22.96
C SER A 420 -3.05 16.91 -23.14
N LYS A 421 -2.94 17.38 -24.38
CA LYS A 421 -2.95 18.80 -24.72
C LYS A 421 -4.31 19.46 -24.47
N SER A 422 -5.41 18.73 -24.71
CA SER A 422 -6.77 19.24 -24.48
C SER A 422 -7.07 19.48 -23.01
N ILE A 423 -6.37 18.77 -22.12
CA ILE A 423 -6.51 18.90 -20.68
C ILE A 423 -5.52 19.93 -20.13
N LEU A 424 -4.23 19.73 -20.39
CA LEU A 424 -3.16 20.48 -19.72
C LEU A 424 -2.81 21.80 -20.41
N GLY A 425 -3.27 22.00 -21.65
CA GLY A 425 -2.80 23.06 -22.55
C GLY A 425 -1.51 22.66 -23.27
N ARG A 426 -1.03 23.53 -24.17
CA ARG A 426 0.19 23.29 -24.98
C ARG A 426 1.44 23.97 -24.40
N GLY A 427 1.25 24.88 -23.43
CA GLY A 427 2.28 25.78 -22.96
C GLY A 427 2.71 26.80 -24.01
N THR A 428 3.68 27.64 -23.64
CA THR A 428 4.35 28.59 -24.53
C THR A 428 5.88 28.49 -24.46
N ALA A 429 6.41 27.50 -23.73
CA ALA A 429 7.84 27.32 -23.56
C ALA A 429 8.56 27.09 -24.91
N THR A 430 9.56 27.93 -25.20
CA THR A 430 10.37 27.86 -26.42
C THR A 430 11.60 26.96 -26.22
N TYR A 431 12.21 26.51 -27.34
CA TYR A 431 13.44 25.70 -27.31
C TYR A 431 14.67 26.42 -27.86
N SER A 432 14.48 27.33 -28.83
CA SER A 432 15.55 28.08 -29.50
C SER A 432 15.04 29.45 -29.99
N PRO A 433 15.52 30.58 -29.41
CA PRO A 433 16.24 30.62 -28.14
C PRO A 433 15.35 30.13 -26.99
N ILE A 434 15.94 29.58 -25.94
CA ILE A 434 15.21 29.37 -24.68
C ILE A 434 14.91 30.74 -24.09
N THR A 435 13.63 31.00 -23.84
CA THR A 435 13.15 32.23 -23.19
C THR A 435 12.48 31.97 -21.85
N THR A 436 12.16 30.70 -21.58
CA THR A 436 11.41 30.28 -20.39
C THR A 436 12.36 29.61 -19.39
N VAL A 437 12.45 30.19 -18.20
CA VAL A 437 13.09 29.55 -17.04
C VAL A 437 12.16 28.52 -16.42
N VAL A 438 12.71 27.50 -15.77
CA VAL A 438 11.89 26.56 -14.98
C VAL A 438 11.48 27.17 -13.64
N GLY A 439 10.42 26.63 -13.03
CA GLY A 439 9.81 27.11 -11.79
C GLY A 439 8.66 28.10 -12.00
N THR A 440 8.21 28.29 -13.24
CA THR A 440 7.04 29.13 -13.56
C THR A 440 5.74 28.64 -12.92
N THR A 441 5.68 27.35 -12.57
CA THR A 441 4.52 26.67 -11.98
C THR A 441 4.72 26.40 -10.49
N ASN A 442 5.70 27.03 -9.83
CA ASN A 442 5.94 26.83 -8.40
C ASN A 442 4.68 27.06 -7.57
N SER A 443 3.98 28.16 -7.84
CA SER A 443 2.74 28.54 -7.14
C SER A 443 1.56 27.61 -7.41
N LEU A 444 1.64 26.69 -8.39
CA LEU A 444 0.61 25.67 -8.61
C LEU A 444 0.81 24.44 -7.71
N GLY A 445 2.02 24.24 -7.19
CA GLY A 445 2.38 22.99 -6.51
C GLY A 445 2.18 21.78 -7.43
N ASN A 446 1.32 20.87 -7.00
CA ASN A 446 0.95 19.65 -7.72
C ASN A 446 -0.25 19.86 -8.66
N THR A 447 -0.88 21.04 -8.64
CA THR A 447 -2.07 21.35 -9.43
C THR A 447 -1.74 21.34 -10.92
N ASP A 448 -2.49 20.54 -11.67
CA ASP A 448 -2.33 20.44 -13.12
C ASP A 448 -2.67 21.77 -13.80
N THR A 449 -1.96 22.10 -14.87
CA THR A 449 -2.39 23.20 -15.72
C THR A 449 -3.69 22.85 -16.44
N ALA A 450 -4.45 23.87 -16.83
CA ALA A 450 -5.69 23.69 -17.58
C ALA A 450 -5.61 24.41 -18.93
N ALA A 451 -5.99 23.71 -20.00
CA ALA A 451 -6.15 24.28 -21.33
C ALA A 451 -7.12 25.46 -21.28
N GLY A 452 -6.82 26.53 -22.02
CA GLY A 452 -7.61 27.76 -21.97
C GLY A 452 -7.28 28.69 -20.79
N SER A 453 -6.41 28.29 -19.86
CA SER A 453 -6.00 29.11 -18.72
C SER A 453 -4.50 28.96 -18.40
N THR A 454 -4.15 28.33 -17.28
CA THR A 454 -2.76 28.17 -16.81
C THR A 454 -1.90 27.35 -17.77
N GLY A 455 -2.51 26.52 -18.62
CA GLY A 455 -1.84 25.71 -19.64
C GLY A 455 -1.42 26.45 -20.91
N ASN A 456 -1.69 27.76 -20.99
CA ASN A 456 -1.39 28.60 -22.15
C ASN A 456 -0.25 29.60 -21.88
N SER A 457 0.54 29.39 -20.84
CA SER A 457 1.68 30.23 -20.48
C SER A 457 2.82 29.39 -19.91
N GLY A 458 4.03 29.59 -20.41
CA GLY A 458 5.24 28.93 -19.93
C GLY A 458 5.20 27.41 -20.12
N TYR A 459 5.67 26.68 -19.12
CA TYR A 459 5.60 25.22 -19.08
C TYR A 459 4.27 24.73 -18.51
N VAL A 460 3.74 23.64 -19.06
CA VAL A 460 2.58 22.94 -18.49
C VAL A 460 2.97 22.14 -17.24
N ASN A 461 2.03 21.95 -16.30
CA ASN A 461 2.26 21.17 -15.08
C ASN A 461 1.34 19.95 -15.05
N PHE A 462 1.88 18.79 -14.71
CA PHE A 462 1.09 17.58 -14.45
C PHE A 462 1.61 16.86 -13.20
N LEU A 463 0.77 16.76 -12.18
CA LEU A 463 1.07 16.19 -10.86
C LEU A 463 2.35 16.76 -10.23
N GLY A 464 2.63 18.04 -10.50
CA GLY A 464 3.83 18.74 -10.06
C GLY A 464 5.04 18.62 -11.01
N ILE A 465 4.95 17.86 -12.10
CA ILE A 465 5.98 17.79 -13.12
C ILE A 465 5.79 18.99 -14.06
N GLU A 466 6.63 20.01 -13.90
CA GLU A 466 6.69 21.14 -14.82
C GLU A 466 7.39 20.73 -16.12
N GLY A 467 6.80 21.13 -17.23
CA GLY A 467 7.27 20.82 -18.56
C GLY A 467 7.21 19.33 -18.84
N VAL A 468 6.14 18.65 -18.35
CA VAL A 468 5.88 17.21 -18.59
C VAL A 468 5.89 16.86 -20.09
N PHE A 469 5.58 17.86 -20.93
CA PHE A 469 5.82 17.88 -22.36
C PHE A 469 6.09 19.32 -22.83
N GLY A 470 6.50 19.47 -24.09
CA GLY A 470 6.82 20.75 -24.71
C GLY A 470 8.15 21.35 -24.25
N GLY A 471 8.49 22.53 -24.77
CA GLY A 471 9.79 23.15 -24.54
C GLY A 471 10.90 22.40 -25.26
N ARG A 472 11.70 21.57 -24.58
CA ARG A 472 12.74 20.74 -25.23
C ARG A 472 12.41 19.26 -25.10
N TYR A 473 12.88 18.46 -26.05
CA TYR A 473 12.93 17.01 -25.91
C TYR A 473 13.64 16.62 -24.63
N GLU A 474 13.09 15.68 -23.87
CA GLU A 474 13.77 15.14 -22.70
C GLU A 474 14.29 13.76 -23.03
N THR A 475 15.61 13.64 -23.09
CA THR A 475 16.27 12.37 -23.38
C THR A 475 15.93 11.35 -22.29
N ILE A 476 15.55 10.14 -22.70
CA ILE A 476 15.24 9.03 -21.81
C ILE A 476 16.52 8.25 -21.56
N ASP A 477 16.83 7.95 -20.29
CA ASP A 477 17.99 7.18 -19.90
C ASP A 477 17.80 5.68 -20.20
N ASN A 478 18.91 5.00 -20.47
CA ASN A 478 18.99 3.56 -20.71
C ASN A 478 18.05 3.01 -21.81
N ALA A 479 17.66 3.84 -22.77
CA ALA A 479 16.87 3.45 -23.93
C ALA A 479 17.49 3.96 -25.24
N VAL A 480 17.99 3.04 -26.07
CA VAL A 480 18.74 3.36 -27.31
C VAL A 480 18.35 2.44 -28.47
N THR A 481 18.42 2.96 -29.70
CA THR A 481 18.13 2.14 -30.90
C THR A 481 19.28 1.16 -31.20
N GLY A 482 18.94 -0.08 -31.53
CA GLY A 482 19.89 -1.17 -31.82
C GLY A 482 20.10 -1.47 -33.31
N ASP A 483 20.96 -2.47 -33.56
CA ASP A 483 21.45 -2.89 -34.89
C ASP A 483 20.47 -3.75 -35.72
N SER A 484 19.78 -4.75 -35.13
CA SER A 484 18.92 -5.69 -35.88
C SER A 484 17.84 -6.38 -35.03
N PRO A 485 16.61 -6.61 -35.56
CA PRO A 485 16.07 -6.03 -36.80
C PRO A 485 16.14 -4.50 -36.74
N ALA A 486 16.24 -3.88 -37.92
CA ALA A 486 16.64 -2.48 -38.02
C ALA A 486 15.80 -1.58 -37.08
N TYR A 487 16.50 -0.94 -36.14
CA TYR A 487 15.96 0.09 -35.25
C TYR A 487 14.91 -0.44 -34.25
N LEU A 488 15.18 -1.60 -33.63
CA LEU A 488 14.58 -1.92 -32.34
C LEU A 488 15.04 -0.93 -31.28
N LEU A 489 14.16 -0.57 -30.38
CA LEU A 489 14.50 0.17 -29.18
C LEU A 489 14.90 -0.83 -28.10
N ASN A 490 16.17 -0.80 -27.70
CA ASN A 490 16.67 -1.56 -26.56
C ASN A 490 16.46 -0.73 -25.29
N ILE A 491 15.77 -1.31 -24.33
CA ILE A 491 15.39 -0.68 -23.07
C ILE A 491 16.00 -1.55 -21.97
N ALA A 492 16.87 -0.96 -21.15
CA ALA A 492 17.38 -1.66 -19.98
C ALA A 492 16.23 -1.86 -18.97
N GLY A 493 16.25 -3.01 -18.31
CA GLY A 493 15.35 -3.35 -17.23
C GLY A 493 15.52 -2.42 -16.04
N VAL A 494 14.45 -2.30 -15.24
CA VAL A 494 14.46 -1.58 -13.97
C VAL A 494 13.72 -2.44 -12.96
N ASP A 495 14.27 -2.57 -11.75
CA ASP A 495 13.68 -3.37 -10.68
C ASP A 495 13.35 -4.80 -11.16
N ASP A 496 12.09 -5.23 -11.03
CA ASP A 496 11.61 -6.55 -11.48
C ASP A 496 11.26 -6.61 -12.98
N ILE A 497 11.48 -5.52 -13.73
CA ILE A 497 11.19 -5.46 -15.15
C ILE A 497 12.46 -5.79 -15.95
N PRO A 498 12.43 -6.81 -16.84
CA PRO A 498 13.62 -7.23 -17.58
C PRO A 498 14.03 -6.24 -18.68
N ASP A 499 15.23 -6.47 -19.23
CA ASP A 499 15.67 -5.88 -20.50
C ASP A 499 14.72 -6.28 -21.62
N ARG A 500 14.41 -5.33 -22.52
CA ARG A 500 13.47 -5.55 -23.62
C ARG A 500 13.92 -4.85 -24.90
N SER A 501 13.58 -5.45 -26.04
CA SER A 501 13.79 -4.86 -27.36
C SER A 501 12.45 -4.75 -28.08
N LEU A 502 12.01 -3.52 -28.33
CA LEU A 502 10.67 -3.21 -28.84
C LEU A 502 10.73 -2.55 -30.21
N GLN A 503 9.79 -2.91 -31.09
CA GLN A 503 9.59 -2.25 -32.37
C GLN A 503 8.42 -1.27 -32.29
N PHE A 504 8.59 -0.10 -32.88
CA PHE A 504 7.55 0.92 -32.94
C PHE A 504 7.49 1.60 -34.31
N VAL A 505 6.39 2.28 -34.57
CA VAL A 505 6.05 2.92 -35.84
C VAL A 505 6.11 4.44 -35.70
N THR A 506 6.52 5.14 -36.77
CA THR A 506 6.46 6.60 -36.87
C THR A 506 5.05 7.06 -37.24
N GLY A 507 4.54 8.10 -36.59
CA GLY A 507 3.28 8.74 -36.92
C GLY A 507 2.45 9.15 -35.71
N TYR A 508 1.28 9.72 -35.98
CA TYR A 508 0.18 9.74 -35.02
C TYR A 508 -0.39 8.33 -34.92
N SER A 509 -0.52 7.83 -33.70
CA SER A 509 -0.79 6.42 -33.49
C SER A 509 -2.27 6.10 -33.40
N THR A 510 -2.70 5.04 -34.06
CA THR A 510 -4.03 4.44 -33.83
C THR A 510 -4.04 3.51 -32.63
N GLY A 511 -2.86 3.13 -32.11
CA GLY A 511 -2.73 2.26 -30.93
C GLY A 511 -1.32 2.24 -30.32
N MET A 512 -1.20 1.88 -29.06
CA MET A 512 0.11 1.73 -28.37
C MET A 512 0.47 0.26 -28.16
N LEU A 513 1.76 -0.06 -28.00
CA LEU A 513 2.23 -1.43 -27.80
C LEU A 513 1.61 -2.10 -26.57
N PHE A 514 1.28 -1.35 -25.52
CA PHE A 514 0.58 -1.91 -24.35
C PHE A 514 -0.81 -2.47 -24.68
N GLU A 515 -1.41 -2.09 -25.81
CA GLU A 515 -2.71 -2.60 -26.25
C GLU A 515 -2.62 -3.96 -26.94
N ASN A 516 -1.40 -4.47 -27.19
CA ASN A 516 -1.23 -5.81 -27.73
C ASN A 516 -1.48 -6.86 -26.64
N GLU A 517 -2.17 -7.94 -27.01
CA GLU A 517 -2.53 -9.02 -26.09
C GLU A 517 -1.28 -9.70 -25.51
N ASP A 518 -0.27 -9.93 -26.35
CA ASP A 518 1.01 -10.57 -26.03
C ASP A 518 2.00 -9.68 -25.27
N ASN A 519 1.82 -8.35 -25.29
CA ASN A 519 2.74 -7.44 -24.60
C ASN A 519 2.34 -7.22 -23.14
N THR A 520 3.08 -7.75 -22.19
CA THR A 520 2.73 -7.68 -20.74
C THR A 520 2.74 -6.26 -20.17
N PHE A 521 3.61 -5.38 -20.67
CA PHE A 521 3.93 -4.10 -20.02
C PHE A 521 3.18 -2.91 -20.62
N PHE A 522 3.05 -1.83 -19.84
CA PHE A 522 2.44 -0.59 -20.30
C PHE A 522 3.37 0.26 -21.20
N ASP A 523 3.82 -0.31 -22.32
CA ASP A 523 4.70 0.37 -23.27
C ASP A 523 4.01 1.47 -24.08
N VAL A 524 4.44 2.70 -23.84
CA VAL A 524 3.97 3.90 -24.54
C VAL A 524 4.80 4.14 -25.79
N LEU A 525 4.65 3.21 -26.74
CA LEU A 525 5.26 3.27 -28.06
C LEU A 525 4.22 2.94 -29.11
N SER A 526 4.26 3.63 -30.24
CA SER A 526 3.27 3.49 -31.31
C SER A 526 3.33 2.10 -31.96
N LYS A 527 2.19 1.39 -31.99
CA LYS A 527 2.05 0.09 -32.66
C LYS A 527 1.68 0.24 -34.14
N ALA A 528 0.92 1.26 -34.49
CA ALA A 528 0.38 1.47 -35.83
C ALA A 528 0.14 2.96 -36.10
N GLY A 529 0.49 3.42 -37.29
CA GLY A 529 0.20 4.79 -37.73
C GLY A 529 -1.22 4.95 -38.27
N GLY A 530 -1.64 6.20 -38.50
CA GLY A 530 -2.92 6.55 -39.13
C GLY A 530 -3.85 7.42 -38.29
N GLY A 531 -3.42 7.81 -37.08
CA GLY A 531 -4.13 8.79 -36.26
C GLY A 531 -3.93 10.23 -36.76
N THR A 532 -4.43 11.18 -35.96
CA THR A 532 -4.27 12.62 -36.21
C THR A 532 -4.07 13.36 -34.90
N VAL A 533 -3.86 14.68 -34.97
CA VAL A 533 -3.86 15.57 -33.79
C VAL A 533 -5.14 15.52 -32.94
N ASN A 534 -6.23 14.98 -33.49
CA ASN A 534 -7.54 14.92 -32.82
C ASN A 534 -8.12 13.50 -32.72
N THR A 535 -7.41 12.47 -33.17
CA THR A 535 -7.92 11.08 -33.17
C THR A 535 -6.93 10.09 -32.58
N TYR A 536 -7.46 9.08 -31.88
CA TYR A 536 -6.71 8.03 -31.19
C TYR A 536 -5.69 8.60 -30.20
N TYR A 537 -4.39 8.39 -30.43
CA TYR A 537 -3.34 9.07 -29.68
C TYR A 537 -2.92 10.33 -30.42
N THR A 538 -3.15 11.46 -29.78
CA THR A 538 -2.96 12.78 -30.40
C THR A 538 -1.51 13.24 -30.45
N ASP A 539 -0.59 12.43 -29.94
CA ASP A 539 0.82 12.77 -29.78
C ASP A 539 1.64 11.99 -30.80
N TYR A 540 2.76 12.58 -31.24
CA TYR A 540 3.53 12.00 -32.34
C TYR A 540 4.62 11.08 -31.81
N THR A 541 4.78 9.93 -32.47
CA THR A 541 5.98 9.11 -32.35
C THR A 541 6.84 9.27 -33.60
N ALA A 542 8.13 9.54 -33.42
CA ALA A 542 9.09 9.59 -34.52
C ALA A 542 10.19 8.56 -34.30
N LYS A 543 10.51 7.77 -35.32
CA LYS A 543 11.63 6.83 -35.32
C LYS A 543 12.69 7.29 -36.31
N SER A 544 13.95 7.23 -35.90
CA SER A 544 15.10 7.35 -36.80
C SER A 544 15.46 5.98 -37.39
N SER A 545 15.92 5.97 -38.64
CA SER A 545 16.47 4.80 -39.31
C SER A 545 17.95 4.62 -39.01
N GLY A 546 18.38 4.89 -37.78
CA GLY A 546 19.77 4.75 -37.39
C GLY A 546 19.93 4.00 -36.08
N LYS A 547 21.13 3.47 -35.86
CA LYS A 547 21.52 2.79 -34.62
C LYS A 547 22.19 3.74 -33.63
N ASP A 548 22.24 3.33 -32.37
CA ASP A 548 22.87 4.05 -31.29
C ASP A 548 22.32 5.48 -31.19
N TYR A 549 21.01 5.64 -31.35
CA TYR A 549 20.33 6.89 -31.07
C TYR A 549 19.57 6.78 -29.77
N ALA A 550 19.67 7.82 -28.94
CA ALA A 550 18.77 7.98 -27.82
C ALA A 550 17.35 8.28 -28.31
N ILE A 551 16.40 7.91 -27.48
CA ILE A 551 15.02 8.39 -27.59
C ILE A 551 14.77 9.51 -26.59
N ALA A 552 13.79 10.36 -26.89
CA ALA A 552 13.32 11.40 -25.99
C ALA A 552 11.81 11.48 -25.93
N ARG A 553 11.30 12.03 -24.83
CA ARG A 553 9.87 12.26 -24.59
C ARG A 553 9.46 13.72 -24.76
N GLY A 554 8.14 13.93 -24.81
CA GLY A 554 7.49 15.22 -24.57
C GLY A 554 7.46 16.20 -25.75
N TYR A 555 8.29 15.98 -26.76
CA TYR A 555 8.43 16.86 -27.93
C TYR A 555 8.96 18.28 -27.63
N TYR A 556 9.52 18.97 -28.65
CA TYR A 556 9.97 20.35 -28.49
C TYR A 556 8.88 21.40 -28.80
N GLY A 557 9.10 22.61 -28.28
CA GLY A 557 8.25 23.78 -28.44
C GLY A 557 6.84 23.55 -27.93
N THR A 558 5.89 24.13 -28.65
CA THR A 558 4.45 24.04 -28.39
C THR A 558 3.73 23.23 -29.48
N SER A 559 4.49 22.40 -30.22
CA SER A 559 4.01 21.69 -31.40
C SER A 559 2.79 20.81 -31.13
N ASP A 560 1.95 20.57 -32.15
CA ASP A 560 0.82 19.62 -32.05
C ASP A 560 1.29 18.18 -31.82
N TYR A 561 2.58 17.91 -32.05
CA TYR A 561 3.20 16.63 -31.80
C TYR A 561 3.45 16.33 -30.32
N CYS A 562 3.40 17.33 -29.43
CA CYS A 562 3.73 17.17 -28.01
C CYS A 562 2.64 16.45 -27.21
N GLY A 563 3.02 15.90 -26.07
CA GLY A 563 2.11 15.29 -25.10
C GLY A 563 2.76 14.14 -24.34
N VAL A 564 2.01 13.53 -23.42
CA VAL A 564 2.52 12.51 -22.50
C VAL A 564 2.93 11.21 -23.18
N SER A 565 2.44 10.91 -24.40
CA SER A 565 2.87 9.74 -25.18
C SER A 565 3.81 10.06 -26.34
N SER A 566 4.29 11.31 -26.46
CA SER A 566 5.23 11.63 -27.52
C SER A 566 6.60 11.01 -27.24
N VAL A 567 7.12 10.27 -28.22
CA VAL A 567 8.45 9.66 -28.22
C VAL A 567 9.16 9.96 -29.54
N VAL A 568 10.39 10.45 -29.48
CA VAL A 568 11.21 10.76 -30.65
C VAL A 568 12.54 10.04 -30.53
N GLY A 569 12.78 9.08 -31.41
CA GLY A 569 14.08 8.45 -31.62
C GLY A 569 14.87 9.15 -32.72
N GLY A 570 16.18 9.23 -32.52
CA GLY A 570 17.09 9.88 -33.47
C GLY A 570 18.00 10.94 -32.88
N LEU A 571 18.13 11.01 -31.56
CA LEU A 571 19.05 11.95 -30.91
C LEU A 571 20.43 11.33 -30.77
N SER A 572 21.43 11.96 -31.39
CA SER A 572 22.83 11.53 -31.29
C SER A 572 23.26 11.46 -29.82
N LEU A 573 23.92 10.37 -29.43
CA LEU A 573 24.31 10.16 -28.02
C LEU A 573 25.29 11.22 -27.50
N SER A 574 26.16 11.73 -28.38
CA SER A 574 27.23 12.66 -28.03
C SER A 574 26.89 14.13 -28.29
N SER A 575 25.87 14.42 -29.09
CA SER A 575 25.56 15.79 -29.52
C SER A 575 24.61 16.48 -28.56
N ALA A 576 25.01 17.63 -28.03
CA ALA A 576 24.14 18.54 -27.30
C ALA A 576 23.46 19.47 -28.31
N ASP A 577 22.21 19.19 -28.63
CA ASP A 577 21.41 19.97 -29.57
C ASP A 577 20.54 20.99 -28.81
N THR A 578 20.20 22.09 -29.47
CA THR A 578 19.27 23.09 -28.96
C THR A 578 17.86 22.55 -28.74
N TYR A 579 17.51 21.40 -29.33
CA TYR A 579 16.20 20.77 -29.15
C TYR A 579 16.13 19.82 -27.95
N ASN A 580 17.26 19.29 -27.46
CA ASN A 580 17.28 18.29 -26.39
C ASN A 580 17.74 18.85 -25.04
N CYS A 581 17.20 18.24 -24.00
CA CYS A 581 17.54 18.47 -22.61
C CYS A 581 17.45 17.14 -21.85
N ALA A 582 17.55 17.21 -20.52
CA ALA A 582 17.43 16.06 -19.64
C ALA A 582 16.54 16.39 -18.44
N ARG A 583 16.12 15.36 -17.71
CA ARG A 583 15.48 15.47 -16.39
C ARG A 583 16.17 14.52 -15.43
N LEU A 584 16.55 15.03 -14.25
CA LEU A 584 17.11 14.20 -13.20
C LEU A 584 16.05 13.21 -12.70
N ALA A 585 16.43 12.01 -12.33
CA ALA A 585 15.59 11.05 -11.66
C ALA A 585 16.39 10.29 -10.61
N PHE A 586 15.68 9.60 -9.72
CA PHE A 586 16.28 8.76 -8.71
C PHE A 586 15.47 7.47 -8.51
N ARG A 587 16.18 6.35 -8.44
CA ARG A 587 15.70 5.04 -7.99
C ARG A 587 16.58 4.55 -6.85
N GLY A 588 15.98 4.02 -5.80
CA GLY A 588 16.68 3.59 -4.59
C GLY A 588 15.79 3.78 -3.36
N ILE A 589 16.43 3.86 -2.19
CA ILE A 589 15.71 4.05 -0.93
C ILE A 589 15.31 5.51 -0.79
N ILE A 590 13.99 5.76 -0.65
CA ILE A 590 13.40 7.08 -0.46
C ILE A 590 12.84 7.13 0.96
N GLU A 591 13.45 7.96 1.81
CA GLU A 591 13.01 8.17 3.20
C GLU A 591 12.19 9.47 3.28
N GLU A 592 10.90 9.37 3.58
CA GLU A 592 10.06 10.54 3.77
C GLU A 592 10.19 11.08 5.20
N VAL A 593 10.67 12.32 5.32
CA VAL A 593 10.85 13.03 6.59
C VAL A 593 9.70 14.02 6.75
N THR A 594 8.80 13.73 7.69
CA THR A 594 7.61 14.56 7.97
C THR A 594 7.94 15.76 8.85
N ASP A 595 8.90 15.63 9.76
CA ASP A 595 9.42 16.75 10.55
C ASP A 595 10.31 17.66 9.69
N ILE A 596 9.84 18.88 9.47
CA ILE A 596 10.48 19.85 8.58
C ILE A 596 11.80 20.35 9.15
N ASP A 597 11.92 20.50 10.47
CA ASP A 597 13.15 20.97 11.12
C ASP A 597 14.22 19.88 11.12
N ALA A 598 13.81 18.63 11.33
CA ALA A 598 14.67 17.47 11.09
C ALA A 598 15.17 17.44 9.64
N PHE A 599 14.29 17.59 8.65
CA PHE A 599 14.70 17.63 7.24
C PHE A 599 15.66 18.80 6.95
N LYS A 600 15.39 19.99 7.48
CA LYS A 600 16.27 21.16 7.32
C LYS A 600 17.66 20.92 7.90
N SER A 601 17.76 20.19 9.02
CA SER A 601 19.02 19.86 9.70
C SER A 601 19.91 18.87 8.92
N ILE A 602 19.33 18.08 8.01
CA ILE A 602 20.09 17.15 7.18
C ILE A 602 21.11 17.92 6.32
N PRO A 603 22.42 17.57 6.37
CA PRO A 603 23.43 18.19 5.54
C PRO A 603 23.12 18.08 4.05
N VAL A 604 23.47 19.11 3.28
CA VAL A 604 23.34 19.05 1.82
C VAL A 604 24.59 18.39 1.24
N LEU A 605 24.40 17.16 0.72
CA LEU A 605 25.44 16.43 -0.01
C LEU A 605 25.26 16.66 -1.51
N PHE A 606 26.28 17.25 -2.15
CA PHE A 606 26.26 17.55 -3.57
C PHE A 606 27.06 16.55 -4.40
#